data_AF-A0A7S0K1S4-F1
#
_entry.id   AF-A0A7S0K1S4-F1
#
_cell.length_a   1.000
_cell.length_b   1.000
_cell.length_c   1.000
_cell.angle_alpha   90.00
_cell.angle_beta   90.00
_cell.angle_gamma   90.00
#
_symmetry.space_group_name_H-M   'P 1'
#
loop_
_entity.id
_entity.type
_entity.pdbx_description
1 polymer ?
#
loop_
_entity_poly.entity_id
_entity_poly.type
_entity_poly.pdbx_seq_one_letter_code
_entity_poly.pdbx_strand_id
1 'polypeptide(L)'
;QAAASGAGPPTSFTVSRYVDRPLLLDGLKFDLRLYVLVTSFNPPRIYVHRQGLARFATRPYSVSPRALADRLAHLTNYSLNKFASDFVEGADEEDASGFKWGLTALRRRLELDPRVGPSGVARLWEALDDVIVRTVLAAHESVMAASGGAQAAAAEGGGSRAT
;
A
#
# COMPACT_ATOMS: atom_id res chain seq x y z
N GLN A 1 -31.94 13.81 -37.92
CA GLN A 1 -31.92 13.12 -36.60
C GLN A 1 -30.46 12.83 -36.28
N ALA A 2 -29.85 13.60 -35.37
CA ALA A 2 -28.44 13.45 -35.01
C ALA A 2 -28.35 12.42 -33.87
N ALA A 3 -27.66 11.31 -34.11
CA ALA A 3 -27.30 10.35 -33.07
C ALA A 3 -26.05 10.87 -32.35
N ALA A 4 -26.23 11.34 -31.12
CA ALA A 4 -25.12 11.63 -30.22
C ALA A 4 -24.44 10.31 -29.84
N SER A 5 -23.24 10.07 -30.35
CA SER A 5 -22.37 9.00 -29.87
C SER A 5 -21.88 9.37 -28.47
N GLY A 6 -22.50 8.78 -27.45
CA GLY A 6 -22.03 8.87 -26.06
C GLY A 6 -20.73 8.12 -25.89
N ALA A 7 -19.60 8.78 -26.14
CA ALA A 7 -18.32 8.32 -25.62
C ALA A 7 -18.37 8.48 -24.10
N GLY A 8 -18.26 7.36 -23.37
CA GLY A 8 -18.08 7.37 -21.92
C GLY A 8 -16.86 8.20 -21.51
N PRO A 9 -16.70 8.52 -20.22
CA PRO A 9 -15.57 9.31 -19.76
C PRO A 9 -14.25 8.67 -20.25
N PRO A 10 -13.27 9.48 -20.71
CA PRO A 10 -12.02 8.96 -21.22
C PRO A 10 -11.34 8.11 -20.14
N THR A 11 -11.06 6.85 -20.47
CA THR A 11 -10.30 5.96 -19.61
C THR A 11 -8.83 6.38 -19.66
N SER A 12 -8.39 7.10 -18.63
CA SER A 12 -6.97 7.38 -18.44
C SER A 12 -6.28 6.14 -17.86
N PHE A 13 -5.13 5.76 -18.42
CA PHE A 13 -4.33 4.61 -17.99
C PHE A 13 -2.95 5.07 -17.53
N THR A 14 -2.44 4.45 -16.47
CA THR A 14 -1.04 4.60 -16.05
C THR A 14 -0.25 3.35 -16.44
N VAL A 15 0.84 3.54 -17.18
CA VAL A 15 1.79 2.47 -17.49
C VAL A 15 2.95 2.55 -16.50
N SER A 16 3.23 1.44 -15.82
CA SER A 16 4.33 1.34 -14.85
C SER A 16 5.20 0.13 -15.14
N ARG A 17 6.51 0.28 -14.94
CA ARG A 17 7.46 -0.82 -15.09
C ARG A 17 7.12 -1.91 -14.08
N TYR A 18 6.91 -3.13 -14.58
CA TYR A 18 6.66 -4.27 -13.73
C TYR A 18 7.92 -4.69 -12.96
N VAL A 19 7.76 -5.04 -11.68
CA VAL A 19 8.83 -5.63 -10.86
C VAL A 19 8.82 -7.14 -11.10
N ASP A 20 9.72 -7.58 -11.98
CA ASP A 20 9.86 -8.96 -12.48
C ASP A 20 10.73 -9.87 -11.59
N ARG A 21 11.50 -9.29 -10.68
CA ARG A 21 12.32 -9.99 -9.69
C ARG A 21 11.96 -9.58 -8.25
N PRO A 22 10.72 -9.82 -7.79
CA PRO A 22 10.33 -9.53 -6.42
C PRO A 22 11.04 -10.49 -5.43
N LEU A 23 11.14 -10.08 -4.17
CA LEU A 23 11.43 -11.02 -3.09
C LEU A 23 10.26 -12.01 -2.98
N LEU A 24 10.58 -13.31 -2.96
CA LEU A 24 9.62 -14.39 -2.81
C LEU A 24 9.86 -15.11 -1.49
N LEU A 25 8.78 -15.39 -0.76
CA LEU A 25 8.80 -16.33 0.36
C LEU A 25 8.01 -17.55 -0.07
N ASP A 26 8.64 -18.72 0.07
CA ASP A 26 8.08 -20.02 -0.29
C ASP A 26 7.53 -20.06 -1.74
N GLY A 27 8.19 -19.31 -2.64
CA GLY A 27 7.83 -19.20 -4.07
C GLY A 27 6.69 -18.24 -4.39
N LEU A 28 6.12 -17.58 -3.39
CA LEU A 28 4.97 -16.69 -3.53
C LEU A 28 5.38 -15.22 -3.52
N LYS A 29 4.75 -14.44 -4.41
CA LYS A 29 4.86 -12.98 -4.41
C LYS A 29 4.03 -12.41 -3.27
N PHE A 30 4.50 -11.34 -2.65
CA PHE A 30 3.73 -10.62 -1.63
C PHE A 30 3.91 -9.11 -1.72
N ASP A 31 3.01 -8.38 -1.07
CA ASP A 31 3.11 -6.94 -0.82
C ASP A 31 2.88 -6.63 0.66
N LEU A 32 3.27 -5.42 1.07
CA LEU A 32 3.04 -4.91 2.42
C LEU A 32 1.94 -3.86 2.45
N ARG A 33 0.98 -4.04 3.35
CA ARG A 33 0.06 -3.01 3.79
C ARG A 33 0.53 -2.44 5.11
N LEU A 34 1.03 -1.21 5.06
CA LEU A 34 1.37 -0.42 6.23
C LEU A 34 0.24 0.56 6.53
N TYR A 35 -0.04 0.77 7.81
CA TYR A 35 -1.02 1.76 8.26
C TYR A 35 -0.29 2.98 8.81
N VAL A 36 -0.53 4.14 8.19
CA VAL A 36 0.10 5.40 8.54
C VAL A 36 -0.99 6.42 8.83
N LEU A 37 -0.91 7.06 9.99
CA LEU A 37 -1.78 8.15 10.41
C LEU A 37 -1.00 9.46 10.37
N VAL A 38 -1.51 10.45 9.64
CA VAL A 38 -0.97 11.81 9.65
C VAL A 38 -1.98 12.71 10.34
N THR A 39 -1.64 13.24 11.52
CA THR A 39 -2.57 14.05 12.33
C THR A 39 -2.39 15.55 12.11
N SER A 40 -1.25 15.96 11.57
CA SER A 40 -0.92 17.36 11.31
C SER A 40 0.05 17.41 10.14
N PHE A 41 -0.09 18.46 9.32
CA PHE A 41 0.90 18.83 8.30
C PHE A 41 1.70 20.08 8.70
N ASN A 42 1.30 20.81 9.76
CA ASN A 42 2.03 21.99 10.25
C ASN A 42 2.06 22.07 11.79
N PRO A 43 3.12 21.55 12.45
CA PRO A 43 4.21 20.76 11.86
C PRO A 43 3.72 19.36 11.45
N PRO A 44 4.38 18.65 10.51
CA PRO A 44 4.06 17.28 10.17
C PRO A 44 4.12 16.34 11.39
N ARG A 45 3.05 15.57 11.61
CA ARG A 45 2.98 14.53 12.64
C ARG A 45 2.53 13.22 12.01
N ILE A 46 3.47 12.30 11.85
CA ILE A 46 3.30 11.01 11.17
C ILE A 46 3.45 9.89 12.19
N TYR A 47 2.48 8.98 12.22
CA TYR A 47 2.48 7.82 13.09
C TYR A 47 2.35 6.57 12.23
N VAL A 48 3.31 5.66 12.35
CA VAL A 48 3.25 4.34 11.71
C VAL A 48 2.73 3.33 12.73
N HIS A 49 1.67 2.63 12.39
CA HIS A 49 1.16 1.57 13.25
C HIS A 49 2.18 0.43 13.34
N ARG A 50 2.37 -0.13 14.54
CA ARG A 50 3.38 -1.18 14.78
C ARG A 50 3.08 -2.46 14.00
N GLN A 51 1.80 -2.75 13.79
CA GLN A 51 1.34 -3.84 12.96
C GLN A 51 0.95 -3.37 11.56
N GLY A 52 1.15 -4.27 10.61
CA GLY A 52 0.71 -4.19 9.22
C GLY A 52 0.40 -5.58 8.69
N LEU A 53 0.13 -5.70 7.40
CA LEU A 53 -0.18 -6.99 6.77
C LEU A 53 0.78 -7.27 5.62
N ALA A 54 1.35 -8.47 5.60
CA ALA A 54 1.94 -9.06 4.40
C ALA A 54 0.87 -9.86 3.67
N ARG A 55 0.64 -9.56 2.39
CA ARG A 55 -0.41 -10.16 1.58
C ARG A 55 0.21 -10.97 0.46
N PHE A 56 -0.02 -12.27 0.46
CA PHE A 56 0.58 -13.20 -0.49
C PHE A 56 -0.35 -13.44 -1.68
N ALA A 57 0.26 -13.67 -2.82
CA ALA A 57 -0.35 -14.30 -3.98
C ALA A 57 -0.65 -15.78 -3.63
N THR A 58 -1.68 -16.35 -4.25
CA THR A 58 -2.11 -17.74 -3.95
C THR A 58 -1.45 -18.79 -4.83
N ARG A 59 -0.69 -18.37 -5.85
CA ARG A 59 0.03 -19.27 -6.77
C ARG A 59 1.52 -18.95 -6.86
N PRO A 60 2.36 -19.96 -7.15
CA PRO A 60 3.80 -19.77 -7.35
C PRO A 60 4.11 -18.73 -8.43
N TYR A 61 5.07 -17.86 -8.15
CA TYR A 61 5.48 -16.80 -9.06
C TYR A 61 6.32 -17.34 -10.22
N SER A 62 5.99 -16.95 -11.45
CA SER A 62 6.78 -17.27 -12.64
C SER A 62 6.64 -16.18 -13.69
N VAL A 63 7.76 -15.82 -14.34
CA VAL A 63 7.78 -14.84 -15.44
C VAL A 63 7.71 -15.51 -16.82
N SER A 64 7.44 -16.82 -16.88
CA SER A 64 7.25 -17.49 -18.16
C SER A 64 6.07 -16.85 -18.93
N PRO A 65 6.11 -16.76 -20.27
CA PRO A 65 5.05 -16.10 -21.04
C PRO A 65 3.64 -16.64 -20.76
N ARG A 66 3.52 -17.94 -20.45
CA ARG A 66 2.25 -18.56 -20.07
C ARG A 66 1.79 -18.16 -18.67
N ALA A 67 2.71 -17.95 -17.74
CA ALA A 67 2.40 -17.59 -16.35
C ALA A 67 2.09 -16.10 -16.16
N LEU A 68 2.55 -15.21 -17.05
CA LEU A 68 2.27 -13.77 -16.95
C LEU A 68 0.76 -13.44 -17.00
N ALA A 69 -0.05 -14.30 -17.61
CA ALA A 69 -1.51 -14.18 -17.61
C ALA A 69 -2.16 -14.63 -16.29
N ASP A 70 -1.44 -15.36 -15.43
CA ASP A 70 -1.95 -15.84 -14.14
C ASP A 70 -1.95 -14.71 -13.11
N ARG A 71 -3.12 -14.09 -12.99
CA ARG A 71 -3.37 -12.98 -12.06
C ARG A 71 -3.21 -13.42 -10.60
N LEU A 72 -3.43 -14.69 -10.26
CA LEU A 72 -3.33 -15.19 -8.88
C LEU A 72 -1.88 -15.40 -8.42
N ALA A 73 -0.91 -15.42 -9.35
CA ALA A 73 0.52 -15.43 -9.05
C ALA A 73 1.13 -14.02 -9.00
N HIS A 74 0.55 -13.07 -9.76
CA HIS A 74 1.14 -11.75 -9.98
C HIS A 74 0.45 -10.60 -9.24
N LEU A 75 -0.83 -10.77 -8.88
CA LEU A 75 -1.60 -9.81 -8.09
C LEU A 75 -1.81 -10.37 -6.69
N THR A 76 -1.44 -9.58 -5.70
CA THR A 76 -1.52 -9.90 -4.26
C THR A 76 -2.78 -9.31 -3.62
N ASN A 77 -3.66 -8.71 -4.44
CA ASN A 77 -4.90 -8.11 -3.98
C ASN A 77 -5.81 -9.17 -3.32
N TYR A 78 -6.24 -8.89 -2.08
CA TYR A 78 -7.15 -9.75 -1.34
C TYR A 78 -8.46 -10.00 -2.09
N SER A 79 -9.02 -8.98 -2.75
CA SER A 79 -10.27 -9.11 -3.50
C SER A 79 -10.22 -10.14 -4.64
N LEU A 80 -9.02 -10.47 -5.14
CA LEU A 80 -8.83 -11.50 -6.15
C LEU A 80 -8.48 -12.84 -5.50
N ASN A 81 -7.54 -12.85 -4.56
CA ASN A 81 -7.01 -14.08 -3.97
C ASN A 81 -7.96 -14.75 -2.98
N LYS A 82 -8.86 -14.01 -2.31
CA LYS A 82 -9.83 -14.59 -1.37
C LYS A 82 -10.80 -15.59 -1.99
N PHE A 83 -10.94 -15.56 -3.32
CA PHE A 83 -11.80 -16.47 -4.07
C PHE A 83 -11.04 -17.65 -4.68
N ALA A 84 -9.71 -17.71 -4.49
CA ALA A 84 -8.96 -18.90 -4.84
C ALA A 84 -9.40 -20.05 -3.93
N SER A 85 -9.60 -21.24 -4.51
CA SER A 85 -10.03 -22.44 -3.78
C SER A 85 -9.11 -22.80 -2.61
N ASP A 86 -7.84 -22.40 -2.72
CA ASP A 86 -6.79 -22.80 -1.80
C ASP A 86 -6.45 -21.69 -0.79
N PHE A 87 -7.20 -20.58 -0.77
CA PHE A 87 -6.92 -19.45 0.12
C PHE A 87 -7.21 -19.82 1.58
N VAL A 88 -6.15 -19.80 2.40
CA VAL A 88 -6.21 -19.94 3.85
C VAL A 88 -5.85 -18.61 4.49
N GLU A 89 -6.72 -18.10 5.38
CA GLU A 89 -6.38 -16.97 6.24
C GLU A 89 -5.45 -17.44 7.36
N GLY A 90 -4.41 -16.66 7.67
CA GLY A 90 -3.62 -16.89 8.87
C GLY A 90 -4.51 -16.71 10.10
N ALA A 91 -4.30 -17.54 11.12
CA ALA A 91 -5.20 -17.59 12.27
C ALA A 91 -5.18 -16.30 13.09
N ASP A 92 -4.01 -15.66 13.25
CA ASP A 92 -3.80 -14.48 14.09
C ASP A 92 -2.64 -13.58 13.58
N GLU A 93 -2.45 -12.41 14.19
CA GLU A 93 -1.42 -11.42 13.80
C GLU A 93 0.04 -11.92 13.96
N GLU A 94 0.25 -12.92 14.80
CA GLU A 94 1.56 -13.57 15.00
C GLU A 94 1.75 -14.80 14.12
N ASP A 95 0.71 -15.20 13.39
CA ASP A 95 0.73 -16.40 12.59
C ASP A 95 1.39 -16.15 11.22
N ALA A 96 2.30 -17.04 10.87
CA ALA A 96 2.92 -17.13 9.56
C ALA A 96 2.27 -18.23 8.71
N SER A 97 1.01 -18.56 8.98
CA SER A 97 0.22 -19.49 8.20
C SER A 97 -0.69 -18.78 7.19
N GLY A 98 -1.04 -19.47 6.11
CA GLY A 98 -1.91 -18.94 5.07
C GLY A 98 -1.29 -17.82 4.22
N PHE A 99 -2.14 -17.02 3.57
CA PHE A 99 -1.73 -15.99 2.58
C PHE A 99 -1.82 -14.56 3.10
N LYS A 100 -1.98 -14.39 4.42
CA LYS A 100 -2.04 -13.10 5.09
C LYS A 100 -1.32 -13.21 6.42
N TRP A 101 -0.18 -12.54 6.55
CA TRP A 101 0.61 -12.56 7.79
C TRP A 101 0.65 -11.18 8.42
N GLY A 102 0.78 -11.12 9.74
CA GLY A 102 1.15 -9.88 10.41
C GLY A 102 2.58 -9.46 10.11
N LEU A 103 2.85 -8.16 10.23
CA LEU A 103 4.17 -7.60 9.93
C LEU A 103 5.26 -8.11 10.90
N THR A 104 4.91 -8.39 12.16
CA THR A 104 5.84 -9.04 13.11
C THR A 104 6.23 -10.44 12.65
N ALA A 105 5.26 -11.26 12.23
CA ALA A 105 5.52 -12.61 11.73
C ALA A 105 6.42 -12.58 10.49
N LEU A 106 6.13 -11.67 9.54
CA LEU A 106 6.97 -11.45 8.37
C LEU A 106 8.40 -11.05 8.77
N ARG A 107 8.54 -10.09 9.69
CA ARG A 107 9.85 -9.62 10.15
C ARG A 107 10.71 -10.78 10.65
N ARG A 108 10.16 -11.60 11.55
CA ARG A 108 10.83 -12.79 12.07
C ARG A 108 11.20 -13.76 10.96
N ARG A 109 10.30 -14.02 10.00
CA ARG A 109 10.58 -14.91 8.85
C ARG A 109 11.72 -14.38 7.97
N LEU A 110 11.79 -13.07 7.76
CA LEU A 110 12.84 -12.42 6.96
C LEU A 110 14.18 -12.37 7.69
N GLU A 111 14.19 -12.18 9.02
CA GLU A 111 15.43 -12.23 9.83
C GLU A 111 16.08 -13.62 9.77
N LEU A 112 15.26 -14.67 9.66
CA LEU A 112 15.70 -16.06 9.50
C LEU A 112 16.03 -16.44 8.04
N ASP A 113 15.67 -15.62 7.06
CA ASP A 113 15.94 -15.91 5.64
C ASP A 113 17.41 -15.58 5.32
N PRO A 114 18.22 -16.56 4.87
CA PRO A 114 19.65 -16.36 4.61
C PRO A 114 19.94 -15.32 3.51
N ARG A 115 18.95 -15.02 2.64
CA ARG A 115 19.09 -14.01 1.59
C ARG A 115 18.90 -12.59 2.12
N VAL A 116 18.24 -12.43 3.27
CA VAL A 116 17.88 -11.12 3.85
C VAL A 116 18.63 -10.92 5.17
N GLY A 117 18.39 -11.78 6.15
CA GLY A 117 18.99 -11.73 7.47
C GLY A 117 18.63 -10.48 8.29
N PRO A 118 19.12 -10.39 9.54
CA PRO A 118 18.79 -9.28 10.43
C PRO A 118 19.17 -7.90 9.88
N SER A 119 20.36 -7.79 9.28
CA SER A 119 20.82 -6.53 8.69
C SER A 119 20.02 -6.12 7.45
N GLY A 120 19.55 -7.09 6.64
CA GLY A 120 18.67 -6.80 5.51
C GLY A 120 17.31 -6.32 5.95
N VAL A 121 16.76 -6.91 7.01
CA VAL A 121 15.52 -6.46 7.65
C VAL A 121 15.64 -5.05 8.20
N ALA A 122 16.73 -4.73 8.91
CA ALA A 122 16.95 -3.36 9.41
C ALA A 122 16.92 -2.32 8.28
N ARG A 123 17.65 -2.56 7.18
CA ARG A 123 17.64 -1.67 6.01
C ARG A 123 16.28 -1.57 5.34
N LEU A 124 15.52 -2.67 5.28
CA LEU A 124 14.17 -2.66 4.72
C LEU A 124 13.25 -1.75 5.54
N TRP A 125 13.28 -1.83 6.87
CA TRP A 125 12.45 -0.99 7.72
C TRP A 125 12.84 0.49 7.64
N GLU A 126 14.14 0.80 7.63
CA GLU A 126 14.62 2.17 7.39
C GLU A 126 14.12 2.71 6.04
N ALA A 127 14.16 1.91 4.98
CA ALA A 127 13.66 2.29 3.66
C ALA A 127 12.13 2.49 3.63
N LEU A 128 11.39 1.71 4.44
CA LEU A 128 9.93 1.88 4.58
C LEU A 128 9.60 3.19 5.30
N ASP A 129 10.30 3.52 6.39
CA ASP A 129 10.10 4.78 7.10
C ASP A 129 10.44 5.98 6.19
N ASP A 130 11.54 5.89 5.46
CA ASP A 130 12.00 6.93 4.53
C ASP A 130 11.01 7.17 3.38
N VAL A 131 10.46 6.11 2.75
CA VAL A 131 9.45 6.29 1.69
C VAL A 131 8.15 6.88 2.23
N ILE A 132 7.75 6.53 3.45
CA ILE A 132 6.56 7.10 4.11
C ILE A 132 6.76 8.60 4.33
N VAL A 133 7.88 8.99 4.95
CA VAL A 133 8.18 10.40 5.24
C VAL A 133 8.25 11.21 3.95
N ARG A 134 9.00 10.74 2.95
CA ARG A 134 9.12 11.45 1.66
C ARG A 134 7.79 11.58 0.94
N THR A 135 6.92 10.57 0.99
CA THR A 135 5.59 10.64 0.38
C THR A 135 4.72 11.71 1.05
N VAL A 136 4.72 11.79 2.39
CA VAL A 136 3.98 12.82 3.12
C VAL A 136 4.52 14.21 2.81
N LEU A 137 5.84 14.37 2.77
CA LEU A 137 6.48 15.66 2.43
C LEU A 137 6.22 16.09 0.99
N ALA A 138 6.22 15.16 0.03
CA ALA A 138 5.88 15.47 -1.36
C ALA A 138 4.43 15.94 -1.53
N ALA A 139 3.52 15.49 -0.66
CA ALA A 139 2.13 15.93 -0.65
C ALA A 139 1.89 17.20 0.21
N HIS A 140 2.88 17.64 0.98
CA HIS A 140 2.73 18.68 2.00
C HIS A 140 2.15 19.99 1.44
N GLU A 141 2.75 20.54 0.39
CA GLU A 141 2.31 21.82 -0.19
C GLU A 141 0.87 21.74 -0.72
N SER A 142 0.54 20.69 -1.46
CA SER A 142 -0.80 20.47 -2.00
C SER A 142 -1.86 20.36 -0.89
N VAL A 143 -1.55 19.66 0.19
CA VAL A 143 -2.46 19.51 1.34
C VAL A 143 -2.59 20.82 2.11
N MET A 144 -1.49 21.53 2.33
CA MET A 144 -1.49 22.83 3.02
C MET A 144 -2.27 23.88 2.22
N ALA A 145 -2.13 23.92 0.89
CA ALA A 145 -2.89 24.82 0.03
C ALA A 145 -4.40 24.53 0.09
N ALA A 146 -4.78 23.25 0.02
CA ALA A 146 -6.19 22.84 0.13
C ALA A 146 -6.78 23.14 1.52
N SER A 147 -5.97 23.01 2.58
CA SER A 147 -6.39 23.25 3.97
C SER A 147 -6.45 24.75 4.32
N GLY A 148 -5.56 25.57 3.74
CA GLY A 148 -5.55 27.03 3.92
C GLY A 148 -6.78 27.71 3.31
N GLY A 149 -7.30 27.19 2.19
CA GLY A 149 -8.59 27.63 1.63
C GLY A 149 -9.78 27.35 2.56
N ALA A 150 -9.70 26.30 3.39
CA ALA A 150 -10.75 25.98 4.37
C ALA A 150 -10.69 26.87 5.62
N GLN A 151 -9.51 27.35 6.02
CA GLN A 151 -9.36 28.27 7.16
C GLN A 151 -9.79 29.71 6.83
N ALA A 152 -9.65 30.15 5.57
CA ALA A 152 -10.17 31.46 5.14
C ALA A 152 -11.71 31.53 5.19
N ALA A 153 -12.40 30.46 4.77
CA ALA A 153 -13.87 30.41 4.80
C ALA A 153 -14.47 30.39 6.22
N ALA A 154 -13.74 29.86 7.21
CA ALA A 154 -14.18 29.86 8.61
C ALA A 154 -13.98 31.21 9.31
N ALA A 155 -13.05 32.05 8.82
CA ALA A 155 -12.78 33.37 9.40
C ALA A 155 -13.76 34.46 8.92
N GLU A 156 -14.41 34.28 7.76
CA GLU A 156 -15.34 35.27 7.19
C GLU A 156 -16.78 35.18 7.73
N GLY A 157 -17.12 34.15 8.52
CA GLY A 157 -18.46 33.97 9.10
C GLY A 157 -18.73 34.68 10.44
N GLY A 158 -17.73 35.36 11.02
CA GLY A 158 -17.80 35.89 12.40
C GLY A 158 -18.08 37.40 12.54
N GLY A 159 -18.27 38.15 11.45
CA GLY A 159 -18.28 39.62 11.49
C GLY A 159 -19.58 40.27 11.03
N SER A 160 -20.58 40.40 11.91
CA SER A 160 -21.61 41.47 11.85
C SER A 160 -22.38 41.52 13.19
N ARG A 161 -22.08 42.41 14.15
CA ARG A 161 -22.35 43.87 14.28
C ARG A 161 -23.69 44.18 14.99
N ALA A 162 -23.60 44.86 16.14
CA ALA A 162 -24.47 45.95 16.66
C ALA A 162 -24.03 46.24 18.11
N THR A 163 -23.31 47.33 18.39
CA THR A 163 -23.82 48.66 18.82
C THR A 163 -24.67 48.61 20.08
#